data_AF-A0A224XQ68-F1
#
_entry.id   AF-A0A224XQ68-F1
#
_cell.length_a   1.000
_cell.length_b   1.000
_cell.length_c   1.000
_cell.angle_alpha   90.00
_cell.angle_beta   90.00
_cell.angle_gamma   90.00
#
_symmetry.space_group_name_H-M   'P 1'
#
loop_
_entity.id
_entity.type
_entity.pdbx_description
1 polymer ?
#
loop_
_entity_poly.entity_id
_entity_poly.type
_entity_poly.pdbx_seq_one_letter_code
_entity_poly.pdbx_strand_id
1 'polypeptide(L)'
;MLLYLPVVVYVPALAFSQVTGLNLHLTTAIACLICIFYTTVGGLKAVVWTDTIQMGAMVTGILAVLIIGIKEVGISDIIQRNKDTGRIEFDNFSLDPTERHTVWSLIIGN
;
A
#
# COMPACT_ATOMS: atom_id res chain seq x y z
N MET A 1 -12.87 16.13 -0.46
CA MET A 1 -13.08 14.88 -1.21
C MET A 1 -12.68 15.02 -2.69
N LEU A 2 -13.21 16.00 -3.45
CA LEU A 2 -12.85 16.23 -4.86
C LEU A 2 -11.35 16.43 -5.13
N LEU A 3 -10.62 17.15 -4.26
CA LEU A 3 -9.17 17.35 -4.40
C LEU A 3 -8.33 16.12 -3.96
N TYR A 4 -8.92 15.17 -3.25
CA TYR A 4 -8.22 13.99 -2.72
C TYR A 4 -8.24 12.82 -3.71
N LEU A 5 -9.33 12.65 -4.48
CA LEU A 5 -9.45 11.57 -5.47
C LEU A 5 -8.31 11.54 -6.49
N PRO A 6 -7.86 12.68 -7.08
CA PRO A 6 -6.71 12.68 -7.98
C PRO A 6 -5.43 12.20 -7.30
N VAL A 7 -5.22 12.56 -6.03
CA VAL A 7 -4.04 12.13 -5.25
C VAL A 7 -4.06 10.61 -5.05
N VAL A 8 -5.21 10.03 -4.72
CA VAL A 8 -5.36 8.58 -4.52
C VAL A 8 -5.12 7.81 -5.82
N VAL A 9 -5.59 8.32 -6.96
CA VAL A 9 -5.37 7.67 -8.28
C VAL A 9 -3.92 7.83 -8.75
N TYR A 10 -3.25 8.91 -8.35
CA TYR A 10 -1.88 9.20 -8.78
C TYR A 10 -0.86 8.18 -8.25
N VAL A 11 -0.96 7.76 -6.99
CA VAL A 11 -0.03 6.80 -6.37
C VAL A 11 0.08 5.47 -7.13
N PRO A 12 -1.02 4.73 -7.41
CA PRO A 12 -0.96 3.49 -8.17
C PRO A 12 -0.56 3.73 -9.63
N ALA A 13 -0.97 4.85 -10.24
CA ALA A 13 -0.54 5.19 -11.60
C ALA A 13 0.97 5.44 -11.68
N LEU A 14 1.56 6.05 -10.65
CA LEU A 14 3.01 6.24 -10.52
C LEU A 14 3.72 4.89 -10.41
N ALA A 15 3.26 4.02 -9.51
CA ALA A 15 3.83 2.68 -9.37
C ALA A 15 3.76 1.88 -10.68
N PHE A 16 2.64 1.94 -11.40
CA PHE A 16 2.47 1.24 -12.68
C PHE A 16 3.34 1.84 -13.80
N SER A 17 3.46 3.17 -13.85
CA SER A 17 4.33 3.88 -14.79
C SER A 17 5.81 3.51 -14.58
N GLN A 18 6.24 3.31 -13.34
CA GLN A 18 7.61 2.85 -13.02
C GLN A 18 7.88 1.42 -13.51
N VAL A 19 6.88 0.52 -13.41
CA VAL A 19 7.03 -0.88 -13.85
C VAL A 19 6.96 -1.00 -15.39
N THR A 20 6.09 -0.23 -16.03
CA THR A 20 5.88 -0.30 -17.50
C THR A 20 6.80 0.62 -18.30
N GLY A 21 7.42 1.62 -17.67
CA GLY A 21 8.19 2.65 -18.34
C GLY A 21 7.36 3.64 -19.16
N LEU A 22 6.02 3.57 -19.08
CA LEU A 22 5.11 4.47 -19.79
C LEU A 22 5.03 5.84 -19.13
N ASN A 23 4.69 6.87 -19.90
CA ASN A 23 4.48 8.21 -19.37
C ASN A 23 3.35 8.21 -18.31
N LEU A 24 3.58 8.91 -17.20
CA LEU A 24 2.67 8.97 -16.06
C LEU A 24 1.29 9.54 -16.44
N HIS A 25 1.26 10.55 -17.30
CA HIS A 25 0.02 11.18 -17.75
C HIS A 25 -0.84 10.19 -18.55
N LEU A 26 -0.21 9.39 -19.41
CA LEU A 26 -0.89 8.36 -20.19
C LEU A 26 -1.43 7.24 -19.30
N THR A 27 -0.61 6.78 -18.34
CA THR A 27 -0.99 5.74 -17.39
C THR A 27 -2.18 6.16 -16.53
N THR A 28 -2.16 7.39 -16.02
CA THR A 28 -3.26 7.96 -15.23
C THR A 28 -4.54 8.06 -16.05
N ALA A 29 -4.45 8.52 -17.31
CA ALA A 29 -5.61 8.63 -18.19
C ALA A 29 -6.27 7.27 -18.47
N ILE A 30 -5.46 6.24 -18.74
CA ILE A 30 -5.94 4.87 -18.97
C ILE A 30 -6.61 4.31 -17.71
N ALA A 31 -5.99 4.47 -16.54
CA ALA A 31 -6.55 3.99 -15.27
C ALA A 31 -7.91 4.65 -14.97
N CYS A 32 -8.03 5.96 -15.16
CA CYS A 32 -9.29 6.68 -15.01
C CYS A 32 -10.36 6.18 -15.99
N LEU A 33 -10.00 5.95 -17.25
CA LEU A 33 -10.93 5.49 -18.27
C LEU A 33 -11.49 4.11 -17.92
N ILE A 34 -10.63 3.17 -17.52
CA ILE A 34 -11.05 1.83 -17.08
C ILE A 34 -11.96 1.95 -15.86
N CYS A 35 -11.58 2.77 -14.87
CA CYS A 35 -12.35 3.01 -13.65
C CYS A 35 -13.76 3.52 -13.92
N ILE A 36 -13.87 4.55 -14.76
CA ILE A 36 -15.16 5.12 -15.17
C ILE A 36 -15.98 4.05 -15.90
N PHE A 37 -15.36 3.33 -16.84
CA PHE A 37 -16.07 2.34 -17.66
C PHE A 37 -16.72 1.23 -16.83
N TYR A 38 -15.97 0.52 -15.98
CA TYR A 38 -16.56 -0.58 -15.20
C TYR A 38 -17.54 -0.07 -14.14
N THR A 39 -17.33 1.14 -13.62
CA THR A 39 -18.25 1.76 -12.65
C THR A 39 -19.58 2.15 -13.32
N THR A 40 -19.54 2.72 -14.53
CA THR A 40 -20.75 3.10 -15.28
C THR A 40 -21.53 1.87 -15.74
N VAL A 41 -20.87 0.82 -16.21
CA VAL A 41 -21.54 -0.39 -16.73
C VAL A 41 -22.10 -1.28 -15.60
N GLY A 42 -21.34 -1.46 -14.53
CA GLY A 42 -21.67 -2.43 -13.48
C GLY A 42 -22.26 -1.85 -12.19
N GLY A 43 -22.22 -0.53 -12.03
CA GLY A 43 -22.68 0.16 -10.82
C GLY A 43 -21.92 -0.27 -9.56
N LEU A 44 -22.52 -0.05 -8.39
CA LEU A 44 -21.89 -0.34 -7.09
C LEU A 44 -21.51 -1.83 -6.93
N LYS A 45 -22.28 -2.74 -7.53
CA LYS A 45 -22.02 -4.19 -7.45
C LYS A 45 -20.68 -4.56 -8.10
N ALA A 46 -20.37 -3.97 -9.26
CA ALA A 46 -19.09 -4.21 -9.92
C ALA A 46 -17.93 -3.64 -9.12
N VAL A 47 -18.10 -2.45 -8.52
CA VAL A 47 -17.08 -1.82 -7.67
C VAL A 47 -16.71 -2.72 -6.48
N VAL A 48 -17.71 -3.27 -5.77
CA VAL A 48 -17.46 -4.16 -4.63
C VAL A 48 -16.75 -5.46 -5.06
N TRP A 49 -17.12 -5.99 -6.23
CA TRP A 49 -16.45 -7.17 -6.77
C TRP A 49 -14.98 -6.90 -7.11
N THR A 50 -14.69 -5.76 -7.75
CA THR A 50 -13.31 -5.35 -8.04
C THR A 50 -12.50 -5.08 -6.77
N ASP A 51 -13.11 -4.51 -5.73
CA ASP A 51 -12.46 -4.25 -4.45
C ASP A 51 -12.07 -5.57 -3.74
N THR A 52 -12.95 -6.57 -3.77
CA THR A 52 -12.67 -7.90 -3.21
C THR A 52 -11.47 -8.57 -3.90
N ILE A 53 -11.39 -8.48 -5.22
CA ILE A 53 -10.25 -9.02 -5.99
C ILE A 53 -8.97 -8.24 -5.67
N GLN A 54 -9.05 -6.92 -5.58
CA GLN A 54 -7.91 -6.07 -5.23
C GLN A 54 -7.36 -6.41 -3.85
N MET A 55 -8.23 -6.62 -2.85
CA MET A 55 -7.82 -7.05 -1.51
C MET A 55 -7.08 -8.39 -1.57
N GLY A 56 -7.61 -9.38 -2.30
CA GLY A 56 -6.95 -10.68 -2.49
C GLY A 56 -5.57 -10.56 -3.16
N ALA A 57 -5.47 -9.71 -4.19
CA ALA A 57 -4.22 -9.44 -4.89
C ALA A 57 -3.18 -8.76 -3.98
N MET A 58 -3.61 -7.83 -3.11
CA MET A 58 -2.73 -7.19 -2.13
C MET A 58 -2.18 -8.19 -1.11
N VAL A 59 -3.03 -9.04 -0.54
CA VAL A 59 -2.61 -10.05 0.44
C VAL A 59 -1.62 -11.04 -0.19
N THR A 60 -1.93 -11.56 -1.38
CA THR A 60 -1.04 -12.49 -2.08
C THR A 60 0.28 -11.85 -2.47
N GLY A 61 0.27 -10.59 -2.92
CA GLY A 61 1.48 -9.83 -3.22
C GLY A 61 2.39 -9.65 -2.00
N ILE A 62 1.82 -9.29 -0.85
CA ILE A 62 2.58 -9.16 0.41
C ILE A 62 3.17 -10.51 0.83
N LEU A 63 2.38 -11.58 0.79
CA LEU A 63 2.87 -12.92 1.12
C LEU A 63 3.99 -13.38 0.19
N ALA A 64 3.86 -13.12 -1.11
CA ALA A 64 4.90 -13.46 -2.09
C ALA A 64 6.21 -12.72 -1.79
N VAL A 65 6.15 -11.41 -1.54
CA VAL A 65 7.32 -10.60 -1.17
C VAL A 65 7.96 -11.12 0.12
N LEU A 66 7.16 -11.47 1.14
CA LEU A 66 7.66 -12.03 2.40
C LEU A 66 8.37 -13.37 2.19
N ILE A 67 7.77 -14.30 1.46
CA ILE A 67 8.35 -15.64 1.22
C ILE A 67 9.66 -15.53 0.43
N ILE A 68 9.68 -14.71 -0.63
CA ILE A 68 10.89 -14.48 -1.44
C ILE A 68 11.97 -13.83 -0.57
N GLY A 69 11.64 -12.78 0.19
CA GLY A 69 12.58 -12.11 1.08
C GLY A 69 13.19 -13.04 2.12
N ILE A 70 12.36 -13.90 2.75
CA ILE A 70 12.82 -14.90 3.73
C ILE A 70 13.75 -15.93 3.08
N LYS A 71 13.44 -16.38 1.86
CA LYS A 71 14.27 -17.36 1.15
C LYS A 71 15.62 -16.79 0.72
N GLU A 72 15.66 -15.52 0.32
CA GLU A 72 16.88 -14.85 -0.17
C GLU A 72 17.85 -14.52 0.97
N VAL A 73 17.33 -14.03 2.10
CA VAL A 73 18.15 -13.48 3.20
C VAL A 73 18.26 -14.43 4.39
N GLY A 74 17.24 -15.25 4.65
CA GLY A 74 17.14 -16.07 5.86
C GLY A 74 16.51 -15.31 7.05
N ILE A 75 15.75 -16.03 7.88
CA ILE A 75 14.97 -15.43 8.98
C ILE A 75 15.85 -14.73 10.02
N SER A 76 17.00 -15.32 10.36
CA SER A 76 17.90 -14.77 11.38
C SER A 76 18.50 -13.42 10.93
N ASP A 77 18.95 -13.35 9.69
CA ASP A 77 19.52 -12.13 9.11
C ASP A 77 18.47 -11.04 8.90
N ILE A 78 17.23 -11.39 8.58
CA ILE A 78 16.12 -10.43 8.53
C ILE A 78 15.87 -9.82 9.90
N ILE A 79 15.79 -10.63 10.96
CA ILE A 79 15.57 -10.13 12.32
C ILE A 79 16.73 -9.24 12.76
N GLN A 80 17.96 -9.65 12.49
CA GLN A 80 19.14 -8.87 12.85
C GLN A 80 19.19 -7.53 12.09
N ARG A 81 18.99 -7.54 10.77
CA ARG A 81 18.91 -6.31 9.96
C ARG A 81 17.80 -5.37 10.41
N ASN A 82 16.64 -5.90 10.78
CA ASN A 82 15.53 -5.08 11.27
C ASN A 82 15.82 -4.45 12.64
N LYS A 83 16.58 -5.15 13.51
CA LYS A 83 17.10 -4.56 14.76
C LYS A 83 18.16 -3.49 14.48
N ASP A 84 19.11 -3.77 13.59
CA ASP A 84 20.23 -2.87 13.28
C ASP A 84 19.77 -1.59 12.56
N THR A 85 18.71 -1.67 11.76
CA THR A 85 18.11 -0.51 11.08
C THR A 85 17.14 0.27 11.98
N GLY A 86 16.98 -0.13 13.26
CA GLY A 86 16.03 0.50 14.18
C GLY A 86 14.57 0.37 13.75
N ARG A 87 14.23 -0.60 12.88
CA ARG A 87 12.85 -0.79 12.38
C ARG A 87 11.95 -1.54 13.37
N ILE A 88 12.55 -2.14 14.38
CA ILE A 88 11.86 -2.83 15.47
C ILE A 88 11.92 -1.93 16.70
N GLU A 89 10.92 -1.06 16.85
CA GLU A 89 10.76 -0.21 18.01
C GLU A 89 9.66 -0.79 18.92
N PHE A 90 10.03 -1.69 19.84
CA PHE A 90 9.10 -2.22 20.83
C PHE A 90 8.90 -1.32 22.06
N ASP A 91 9.76 -0.31 22.24
CA ASP A 91 9.93 0.41 23.51
C ASP A 91 9.70 1.93 23.38
N ASN A 92 8.98 2.38 22.35
CA ASN A 92 8.67 3.80 22.16
C ASN A 92 7.44 4.21 23.01
N PHE A 93 7.65 4.34 24.32
CA PHE A 93 6.68 4.79 25.32
C PHE A 93 6.64 6.33 25.50
N SER A 94 7.21 7.08 24.55
CA SER A 94 7.21 8.55 24.61
C SER A 94 5.78 9.10 24.63
N LEU A 95 5.54 10.08 25.49
CA LEU A 95 4.27 10.83 25.57
C LEU A 95 4.24 12.02 24.59
N ASP A 96 5.26 12.18 23.75
CA ASP A 96 5.32 13.25 22.76
C ASP A 96 4.30 12.99 21.63
N PRO A 97 3.29 13.87 21.44
CA PRO A 97 2.27 13.72 20.40
C PRO A 97 2.80 13.98 18.97
N THR A 98 4.06 14.40 18.83
CA THR A 98 4.73 14.60 17.53
C THR A 98 5.30 13.29 16.97
N GLU A 99 5.53 12.30 17.84
CA GLU A 99 5.99 10.97 17.46
C GLU A 99 4.86 10.18 16.79
N ARG A 100 5.04 9.83 15.52
CA ARG A 100 3.98 9.27 14.67
C ARG A 100 3.49 7.89 15.11
N HIS A 101 4.35 7.10 15.76
CA HIS A 101 4.05 5.74 16.20
C HIS A 101 4.64 5.48 17.58
N THR A 102 3.90 5.84 18.63
CA THR A 102 4.21 5.44 20.01
C THR A 102 3.23 4.35 20.47
N VAL A 103 3.61 3.61 21.52
CA VAL A 103 2.69 2.65 22.16
C VAL A 103 1.40 3.34 22.59
N TRP A 104 1.50 4.60 23.05
CA TRP A 104 0.33 5.42 23.41
C TRP A 104 -0.52 5.81 22.21
N SER A 105 0.09 6.21 21.09
CA SER A 105 -0.65 6.53 19.86
C SER A 105 -1.37 5.32 19.28
N LEU A 106 -0.85 4.10 19.46
CA LEU A 106 -1.49 2.86 18.99
C LEU A 106 -2.65 2.40 19.89
N ILE A 107 -2.56 2.64 21.20
CA ILE A 107 -3.60 2.24 22.18
C ILE A 107 -4.73 3.27 22.30
N ILE A 108 -4.38 4.56 22.30
CA ILE A 108 -5.33 5.67 22.55
C ILE A 108 -5.75 6.35 21.24
N GLY A 109 -4.87 6.39 20.24
CA GLY A 109 -5.08 7.14 18.99
C GLY A 109 -5.83 6.39 17.88
N ASN A 110 -6.33 5.19 18.14
CA ASN A 110 -7.19 4.42 17.21
C ASN A 110 -8.68 4.61 17.52
#